data_AF-A9JTU8-F1
#
_entry.id   AF-A9JTU8-F1
#
_cell.length_a   1.000
_cell.length_b   1.000
_cell.length_c   1.000
_cell.angle_alpha   90.00
_cell.angle_beta   90.00
_cell.angle_gamma   90.00
#
_symmetry.space_group_name_H-M   'P 1'
#
loop_
_entity.id
_entity.type
_entity.pdbx_description
1 polymer ?
#
loop_
_entity_poly.entity_id
_entity_poly.type
_entity_poly.pdbx_seq_one_letter_code
_entity_poly.pdbx_strand_id
1 'polypeptide(L)'
;WLLVLPLSFSRPIVEESNSGEYRGTPSPEVNVPPNMDPRGVKPEGPLQIDTEQFKLAADYLIEFGYLPDENFTEYSVPNTQFFSEDELPEEFISGLEWFQRQNGLKVTGKLDTDTAEAMRLPRCGKHEQRMSYNLGSKWKKDMLTYKILNTTAQLPEKMVKDELSKALKVWQDVSSLKFVEVGINATADIDMFFVSGLHNDGIKNAFDGPGRVLGHAFMPPFSKNKKDIDGDLHLDNDEKWTINEKKGVNLLQAAAHELGHALGLDHSTVTGALMAPTYKGYNPKFQLHEDDIQAIQALYGKPKLNQTTASNATVIKTGDVKTDTTSNTKPKAEDKDPKKQSVVKMCGQEPIDTFVSTKNGSIFLFKGEYFWEMSHGKLPLTTKKKYPQLISTKWKSLPSSIDAAIRMQNPSADQDGKIFFFKGSNYWKFDNGQMEPGYPKLISEGFPGVPDHLDAAFTQPAIVAKGGKVIREERIFFIKGKNFTVYNPATGNSTSPQSLQDDWVGVKLPITAALSLKNEMFLISKKKFQKVLMLTYTQDHVYGNIHQPKNLNQLLQCD
;
A
#
# COMPACT_ATOMS: atom_id res chain seq x y z
N TRP A 1 -54.33 -47.89 -19.91
CA TRP A 1 -54.26 -46.67 -19.09
C TRP A 1 -53.35 -45.69 -19.84
N LEU A 2 -53.81 -44.82 -20.75
CA LEU A 2 -55.12 -44.13 -20.89
C LEU A 2 -55.44 -43.31 -19.62
N LEU A 3 -55.83 -42.03 -19.66
CA LEU A 3 -56.20 -41.11 -20.77
C LEU A 3 -55.20 -39.93 -20.89
N VAL A 4 -55.04 -39.14 -21.97
CA VAL A 4 -55.91 -38.57 -23.03
C VAL A 4 -56.54 -37.19 -22.68
N LEU A 5 -56.33 -36.26 -23.63
CA LEU A 5 -56.73 -34.84 -23.77
C LEU A 5 -58.25 -34.63 -23.96
N PRO A 6 -58.75 -33.42 -24.34
CA PRO A 6 -58.62 -32.06 -23.76
C PRO A 6 -60.04 -31.44 -23.57
N LEU A 7 -60.19 -30.10 -23.50
CA LEU A 7 -61.16 -29.38 -24.36
C LEU A 7 -60.95 -27.84 -24.43
N SER A 8 -61.40 -27.27 -25.54
CA SER A 8 -61.50 -25.82 -25.86
C SER A 8 -62.88 -25.27 -25.42
N PHE A 9 -63.34 -24.04 -25.66
CA PHE A 9 -62.96 -22.88 -26.50
C PHE A 9 -63.65 -21.61 -25.92
N SER A 10 -63.17 -20.39 -26.26
CA SER A 10 -63.98 -19.18 -26.62
C SER A 10 -63.39 -17.82 -26.16
N ARG A 11 -63.61 -16.81 -27.01
CA ARG A 11 -63.40 -15.34 -26.90
C ARG A 11 -64.53 -14.67 -27.73
N PRO A 12 -64.70 -13.33 -27.82
CA PRO A 12 -63.95 -12.20 -27.20
C PRO A 12 -64.59 -11.77 -25.84
N ILE A 13 -64.81 -10.53 -25.36
CA ILE A 13 -64.79 -9.12 -25.85
C ILE A 13 -64.27 -8.17 -24.71
N VAL A 14 -63.89 -6.94 -25.10
CA VAL A 14 -63.68 -5.66 -24.35
C VAL A 14 -64.21 -5.63 -22.89
N GLU A 15 -63.48 -5.14 -21.87
CA GLU A 15 -63.05 -3.72 -21.73
C GLU A 15 -61.71 -3.46 -20.96
N GLU A 16 -61.45 -2.20 -20.60
CA GLU A 16 -60.14 -1.53 -20.44
C GLU A 16 -59.21 -1.94 -19.27
N SER A 17 -57.90 -1.72 -19.51
CA SER A 17 -56.95 -0.92 -18.68
C SER A 17 -55.59 -1.56 -18.31
N ASN A 18 -54.54 -0.72 -18.35
CA ASN A 18 -53.17 -0.88 -17.85
C ASN A 18 -52.46 -2.25 -17.94
N SER A 19 -51.63 -2.41 -18.96
CA SER A 19 -50.46 -3.31 -18.95
C SER A 19 -49.18 -2.55 -18.62
N GLY A 20 -48.50 -2.91 -17.53
CA GLY A 20 -47.14 -2.43 -17.24
C GLY A 20 -46.09 -3.34 -17.88
N GLU A 21 -45.23 -2.80 -18.75
CA GLU A 21 -44.12 -3.57 -19.33
C GLU A 21 -43.00 -3.81 -18.32
N TYR A 22 -42.49 -5.04 -18.30
CA TYR A 22 -41.20 -5.36 -17.68
C TYR A 22 -40.07 -4.61 -18.39
N ARG A 23 -39.24 -3.89 -17.64
CA ARG A 23 -37.89 -3.49 -18.06
C ARG A 23 -36.85 -4.03 -17.08
N GLY A 24 -35.65 -4.28 -17.59
CA GLY A 24 -34.58 -4.97 -16.87
C GLY A 24 -34.04 -4.18 -15.66
N THR A 25 -33.43 -4.93 -14.73
CA THR A 25 -32.73 -4.43 -13.55
C THR A 25 -31.65 -3.40 -13.91
N PRO A 26 -31.63 -2.20 -13.30
CA PRO A 26 -30.51 -1.27 -13.43
C PRO A 26 -29.20 -1.84 -12.88
N SER A 27 -28.08 -1.41 -13.46
CA SER A 27 -26.76 -1.50 -12.81
C SER A 27 -26.71 -0.55 -11.60
N PRO A 28 -25.81 -0.75 -10.62
CA PRO A 28 -25.74 0.11 -9.44
C PRO A 28 -25.54 1.59 -9.82
N GLU A 29 -26.40 2.44 -9.27
CA GLU A 29 -26.44 3.86 -9.60
C GLU A 29 -25.21 4.59 -9.03
N VAL A 30 -24.56 5.39 -9.88
CA VAL A 30 -23.63 6.42 -9.43
C VAL A 30 -24.48 7.53 -8.80
N ASN A 31 -24.21 7.90 -7.55
CA ASN A 31 -24.90 9.01 -6.88
C ASN A 31 -24.62 10.32 -7.63
N VAL A 32 -25.61 10.83 -8.37
CA VAL A 32 -25.57 12.12 -9.07
C VAL A 32 -26.37 13.16 -8.27
N PRO A 33 -25.73 14.19 -7.70
CA PRO A 33 -26.43 15.34 -7.15
C PRO A 33 -27.14 16.13 -8.26
N PRO A 34 -28.40 16.55 -8.08
CA PRO A 34 -29.16 17.23 -9.13
C PRO A 34 -28.79 18.72 -9.21
N ASN A 35 -27.98 19.13 -10.19
CA ASN A 35 -27.94 20.53 -10.61
C ASN A 35 -27.62 20.72 -12.11
N MET A 36 -28.63 20.46 -12.94
CA MET A 36 -28.71 20.99 -14.31
C MET A 36 -30.14 21.49 -14.55
N ASP A 37 -30.29 22.76 -14.88
CA ASP A 37 -31.50 23.24 -15.55
C ASP A 37 -31.48 22.69 -16.99
N PRO A 38 -32.52 21.97 -17.47
CA PRO A 38 -32.56 21.42 -18.82
C PRO A 38 -32.53 22.45 -19.95
N ARG A 39 -32.48 23.76 -19.64
CA ARG A 39 -32.41 24.89 -20.58
C ARG A 39 -31.02 25.50 -20.74
N GLY A 40 -30.01 25.02 -20.02
CA GLY A 40 -28.59 25.37 -20.27
C GLY A 40 -28.18 26.82 -19.95
N VAL A 41 -28.93 27.51 -19.08
CA VAL A 41 -28.61 28.87 -18.63
C VAL A 41 -27.71 28.80 -17.40
N LYS A 42 -26.58 29.53 -17.38
CA LYS A 42 -25.76 29.68 -16.16
C LYS A 42 -26.55 30.50 -15.12
N PRO A 43 -26.63 30.06 -13.85
CA PRO A 43 -27.27 30.88 -12.82
C PRO A 43 -26.47 32.17 -12.57
N GLU A 44 -27.07 33.33 -12.84
CA GLU A 44 -26.50 34.65 -12.51
C GLU A 44 -26.78 35.04 -11.04
N GLY A 45 -26.49 34.12 -10.13
CA GLY A 45 -26.57 34.30 -8.68
C GLY A 45 -25.26 33.89 -7.99
N PRO A 46 -25.06 34.28 -6.71
CA PRO A 46 -23.92 33.80 -5.94
C PRO A 46 -23.96 32.26 -5.85
N LEU A 47 -22.81 31.63 -6.05
CA LEU A 47 -22.71 30.17 -6.08
C LEU A 47 -22.93 29.61 -4.67
N GLN A 48 -24.09 29.01 -4.41
CA GLN A 48 -24.35 28.35 -3.13
C GLN A 48 -23.66 26.99 -3.09
N ILE A 49 -22.70 26.86 -2.18
CA ILE A 49 -21.96 25.63 -1.94
C ILE A 49 -22.64 24.89 -0.78
N ASP A 50 -22.84 23.58 -0.97
CA ASP A 50 -23.35 22.69 0.07
C ASP A 50 -22.22 22.23 1.02
N THR A 51 -22.57 22.00 2.28
CA THR A 51 -21.63 21.68 3.36
C THR A 51 -20.87 20.36 3.16
N GLU A 52 -21.42 19.36 2.45
CA GLU A 52 -20.64 18.15 2.08
C GLU A 52 -19.75 18.40 0.86
N GLN A 53 -20.16 19.25 -0.09
CA GLN A 53 -19.32 19.63 -1.24
C GLN A 53 -18.05 20.38 -0.79
N PHE A 54 -18.16 21.30 0.17
CA PHE A 54 -17.00 21.99 0.74
C PHE A 54 -16.07 21.04 1.49
N LYS A 55 -16.60 20.10 2.29
CA LYS A 55 -15.76 19.08 2.96
C LYS A 55 -14.98 18.24 1.96
N LEU A 56 -15.65 17.71 0.92
CA LEU A 56 -14.99 16.92 -0.13
C LEU A 56 -13.90 17.72 -0.86
N ALA A 57 -14.12 19.01 -1.10
CA ALA A 57 -13.10 19.89 -1.68
C ALA A 57 -11.95 20.18 -0.70
N ALA A 58 -12.23 20.42 0.58
CA ALA A 58 -11.23 20.68 1.61
C ALA A 58 -10.35 19.44 1.86
N ASP A 59 -10.97 18.26 2.03
CA ASP A 59 -10.29 16.97 2.17
C ASP A 59 -9.37 16.71 0.96
N TYR A 60 -9.86 16.89 -0.27
CA TYR A 60 -9.07 16.78 -1.50
C TYR A 60 -7.88 17.75 -1.51
N LEU A 61 -8.11 19.02 -1.15
CA LEU A 61 -7.07 20.04 -1.16
C LEU A 61 -6.00 19.76 -0.09
N ILE A 62 -6.35 19.24 1.09
CA ILE A 62 -5.40 18.83 2.13
C ILE A 62 -4.61 17.60 1.66
N GLU A 63 -5.30 16.60 1.14
CA GLU A 63 -4.72 15.31 0.73
C GLU A 63 -3.68 15.45 -0.38
N PHE A 64 -3.97 16.23 -1.43
CA PHE A 64 -3.01 16.49 -2.50
C PHE A 64 -2.06 17.66 -2.21
N GLY A 65 -2.04 18.17 -0.97
CA GLY A 65 -1.06 19.14 -0.46
C GLY A 65 -1.32 20.60 -0.87
N TYR A 66 -2.46 20.91 -1.48
CA TYR A 66 -2.89 22.28 -1.81
C TYR A 66 -3.20 23.13 -0.56
N LEU A 67 -3.66 22.49 0.52
CA LEU A 67 -3.84 23.05 1.86
C LEU A 67 -2.91 22.39 2.89
N PRO A 68 -2.53 23.10 3.96
CA PRO A 68 -1.80 22.50 5.08
C PRO A 68 -2.69 21.55 5.89
N ASP A 69 -2.08 20.47 6.38
CA ASP A 69 -2.70 19.41 7.20
C ASP A 69 -3.02 19.84 8.64
N GLU A 70 -2.49 20.99 9.08
CA GLU A 70 -2.64 21.48 10.44
C GLU A 70 -3.90 22.36 10.58
N ASN A 71 -4.78 21.94 11.48
CA ASN A 71 -5.96 22.65 12.02
C ASN A 71 -7.15 22.97 11.09
N PHE A 72 -7.16 22.62 9.80
CA PHE A 72 -8.32 22.96 8.94
C PHE A 72 -9.68 22.42 9.43
N THR A 73 -9.68 21.25 10.08
CA THR A 73 -10.89 20.65 10.66
C THR A 73 -11.34 21.26 11.99
N GLU A 74 -10.54 22.16 12.60
CA GLU A 74 -10.94 22.95 13.78
C GLU A 74 -11.48 24.33 13.40
N TYR A 75 -11.30 24.79 12.15
CA TYR A 75 -11.95 26.00 11.68
C TYR A 75 -13.44 25.76 11.42
N SER A 76 -14.25 26.75 11.83
CA SER A 76 -15.71 26.66 11.90
C SER A 76 -16.36 26.43 10.53
N VAL A 77 -16.55 25.16 10.14
CA VAL A 77 -17.51 24.79 9.09
C VAL A 77 -18.86 25.41 9.48
N PRO A 78 -19.45 26.32 8.67
CA PRO A 78 -20.72 26.94 9.00
C PRO A 78 -21.77 25.86 9.25
N ASN A 79 -22.45 25.92 10.41
CA ASN A 79 -23.45 24.91 10.78
C ASN A 79 -24.80 25.19 10.10
N THR A 80 -24.73 25.47 8.79
CA THR A 80 -25.79 25.84 7.87
C THR A 80 -25.85 24.83 6.72
N GLN A 81 -26.95 24.81 5.99
CA GLN A 81 -27.11 23.91 4.83
C GLN A 81 -26.38 24.44 3.58
N PHE A 82 -26.25 25.77 3.49
CA PHE A 82 -25.51 26.49 2.47
C PHE A 82 -24.84 27.71 3.10
N PHE A 83 -23.79 28.21 2.46
CA PHE A 83 -23.12 29.47 2.75
C PHE A 83 -22.79 30.17 1.44
N SER A 84 -22.53 31.47 1.52
CA SER A 84 -22.07 32.28 0.41
C SER A 84 -20.56 32.13 0.19
N GLU A 85 -20.11 32.50 -1.00
CA GLU A 85 -18.71 32.40 -1.39
C GLU A 85 -17.81 33.38 -0.63
N ASP A 86 -18.39 34.48 -0.12
CA ASP A 86 -17.73 35.49 0.71
C ASP A 86 -17.55 35.03 2.19
N GLU A 87 -18.10 33.87 2.57
CA GLU A 87 -17.98 33.25 3.90
C GLU A 87 -16.92 32.12 3.94
N LEU A 88 -16.19 31.89 2.85
CA LEU A 88 -15.12 30.89 2.77
C LEU A 88 -13.81 31.37 3.44
N PRO A 89 -13.04 30.49 4.12
CA PRO A 89 -11.72 30.85 4.65
C PRO A 89 -10.73 31.28 3.55
N GLU A 90 -9.92 32.32 3.82
CA GLU A 90 -8.91 32.82 2.87
C GLU A 90 -7.92 31.72 2.45
N GLU A 91 -7.57 30.82 3.37
CA GLU A 91 -6.70 29.69 3.10
C GLU A 91 -7.32 28.73 2.09
N PHE A 92 -8.63 28.43 2.21
CA PHE A 92 -9.38 27.55 1.30
C PHE A 92 -9.43 28.14 -0.12
N ILE A 93 -9.75 29.43 -0.22
CA ILE A 93 -9.71 30.19 -1.48
C ILE A 93 -8.29 30.12 -2.09
N SER A 94 -7.25 30.34 -1.29
CA SER A 94 -5.85 30.23 -1.73
C SER A 94 -5.45 28.81 -2.15
N GLY A 95 -6.05 27.78 -1.54
CA GLY A 95 -5.93 26.37 -1.95
C GLY A 95 -6.55 26.13 -3.33
N LEU A 96 -7.78 26.63 -3.55
CA LEU A 96 -8.48 26.58 -4.84
C LEU A 96 -7.70 27.31 -5.95
N GLU A 97 -7.22 28.53 -5.69
CA GLU A 97 -6.40 29.29 -6.65
C GLU A 97 -5.16 28.51 -7.10
N TRP A 98 -4.51 27.81 -6.17
CA TRP A 98 -3.33 27.00 -6.47
C TRP A 98 -3.69 25.71 -7.21
N PHE A 99 -4.74 25.00 -6.80
CA PHE A 99 -5.28 23.85 -7.54
C PHE A 99 -5.63 24.20 -8.98
N GLN A 100 -6.34 25.31 -9.19
CA GLN A 100 -6.70 25.82 -10.51
C GLN A 100 -5.46 26.11 -11.35
N ARG A 101 -4.45 26.77 -10.77
CA ARG A 101 -3.18 27.07 -11.43
C ARG A 101 -2.40 25.81 -11.81
N GLN A 102 -2.39 24.77 -10.98
CA GLN A 102 -1.73 23.49 -11.30
C GLN A 102 -2.49 22.67 -12.35
N ASN A 103 -3.82 22.78 -12.41
CA ASN A 103 -4.64 22.09 -13.40
C ASN A 103 -4.91 22.91 -14.67
N GLY A 104 -4.20 24.03 -14.87
CA GLY A 104 -4.32 24.92 -16.03
C GLY A 104 -5.72 25.52 -16.22
N LEU A 105 -6.50 25.61 -15.15
CA LEU A 105 -7.82 26.24 -15.13
C LEU A 105 -7.69 27.76 -15.05
N LYS A 106 -8.80 28.46 -15.28
CA LYS A 106 -8.90 29.89 -14.92
C LYS A 106 -8.77 30.00 -13.40
N VAL A 107 -7.79 30.77 -12.92
CA VAL A 107 -7.69 31.10 -11.50
C VAL A 107 -8.83 32.05 -11.15
N THR A 108 -9.74 31.59 -10.30
CA THR A 108 -10.90 32.31 -9.77
C THR A 108 -10.94 32.32 -8.24
N GLY A 109 -10.30 31.34 -7.58
CA GLY A 109 -10.43 31.10 -6.14
C GLY A 109 -11.76 30.44 -5.74
N LYS A 110 -12.58 30.03 -6.72
CA LYS A 110 -13.97 29.60 -6.56
C LYS A 110 -14.12 28.10 -6.78
N LEU A 111 -15.04 27.45 -6.06
CA LEU A 111 -15.44 26.06 -6.34
C LEU A 111 -16.45 26.01 -7.51
N ASP A 112 -16.08 26.65 -8.61
CA ASP A 112 -16.88 26.71 -9.83
C ASP A 112 -16.97 25.34 -10.54
N THR A 113 -17.89 25.21 -11.51
CA THR A 113 -18.17 23.93 -12.19
C THR A 113 -16.91 23.30 -12.78
N ASP A 114 -16.10 24.09 -13.48
CA ASP A 114 -14.85 23.66 -14.11
C ASP A 114 -13.85 23.12 -13.07
N THR A 115 -13.76 23.79 -11.91
CA THR A 115 -12.93 23.37 -10.76
C THR A 115 -13.45 22.08 -10.11
N ALA A 116 -14.76 21.99 -9.87
CA ALA A 116 -15.40 20.83 -9.27
C ALA A 116 -15.42 19.59 -10.20
N GLU A 117 -15.42 19.78 -11.51
CA GLU A 117 -15.22 18.69 -12.48
C GLU A 117 -13.76 18.25 -12.54
N ALA A 118 -12.79 19.18 -12.51
CA ALA A 118 -11.37 18.83 -12.49
C ALA A 118 -10.97 18.02 -11.24
N MET A 119 -11.53 18.35 -10.07
CA MET A 119 -11.30 17.58 -8.82
C MET A 119 -11.86 16.14 -8.87
N ARG A 120 -12.80 15.84 -9.78
CA ARG A 120 -13.38 14.49 -9.97
C ARG A 120 -12.63 13.64 -10.99
N LEU A 121 -11.64 14.19 -11.69
CA LEU A 121 -10.82 13.42 -12.63
C LEU A 121 -9.82 12.53 -11.86
N PRO A 122 -9.56 11.29 -12.32
CA PRO A 122 -8.47 10.48 -11.80
C PRO A 122 -7.12 11.20 -11.96
N ARG A 123 -6.19 11.01 -11.03
CA ARG A 123 -4.92 11.73 -10.98
C ARG A 123 -3.74 10.89 -10.48
N CYS A 124 -2.54 11.44 -10.63
CA CYS A 124 -1.36 11.00 -9.89
C CYS A 124 -1.53 11.29 -8.38
N GLY A 125 -1.12 10.35 -7.52
CA GLY A 125 -1.15 10.46 -6.07
C GLY A 125 -0.06 11.36 -5.47
N LYS A 126 0.92 11.78 -6.28
CA LYS A 126 1.95 12.73 -5.86
C LYS A 126 1.29 14.03 -5.37
N HIS A 127 1.65 14.43 -4.16
CA HIS A 127 1.22 15.69 -3.58
C HIS A 127 1.98 16.87 -4.22
N GLU A 128 1.33 18.03 -4.28
CA GLU A 128 2.00 19.27 -4.61
C GLU A 128 2.81 19.80 -3.42
N GLN A 129 3.83 20.62 -3.70
CA GLN A 129 4.66 21.25 -2.66
C GLN A 129 4.69 22.77 -2.86
N ARG A 130 4.11 23.50 -1.91
CA ARG A 130 3.89 24.96 -2.01
C ARG A 130 5.18 25.78 -1.98
N MET A 131 6.26 25.18 -1.47
CA MET A 131 7.62 25.72 -1.46
C MET A 131 8.66 24.62 -1.64
N SER A 132 9.23 24.54 -2.84
CA SER A 132 10.58 24.00 -3.04
C SER A 132 11.26 24.82 -4.13
N TYR A 133 12.50 25.25 -3.90
CA TYR A 133 13.29 25.94 -4.93
C TYR A 133 13.72 24.92 -5.98
N ASN A 134 13.40 25.16 -7.26
CA ASN A 134 13.65 24.28 -8.42
C ASN A 134 14.99 23.50 -8.36
N LEU A 135 14.94 22.33 -7.73
CA LEU A 135 16.02 21.37 -7.57
C LEU A 135 15.42 19.95 -7.69
N GLY A 136 14.65 19.73 -8.76
CA GLY A 136 14.18 18.41 -9.16
C GLY A 136 15.35 17.44 -9.18
N SER A 137 15.31 16.46 -8.29
CA SER A 137 16.38 15.49 -8.12
C SER A 137 16.51 14.64 -9.37
N LYS A 138 17.72 14.49 -9.90
CA LYS A 138 17.97 13.66 -11.09
C LYS A 138 18.96 12.55 -10.82
N TRP A 139 18.85 11.48 -11.61
CA TRP A 139 19.83 10.41 -11.60
C TRP A 139 21.20 10.91 -12.05
N LYS A 140 22.25 10.40 -11.41
CA LYS A 140 23.65 10.77 -11.65
C LYS A 140 24.32 9.89 -12.72
N LYS A 141 23.52 9.11 -13.46
CA LYS A 141 23.92 8.17 -14.50
C LYS A 141 22.81 8.06 -15.55
N ASP A 142 23.18 7.87 -16.81
CA ASP A 142 22.23 7.79 -17.93
C ASP A 142 21.61 6.38 -18.07
N MET A 143 22.29 5.35 -17.58
CA MET A 143 21.82 3.96 -17.64
C MET A 143 21.19 3.57 -16.31
N LEU A 144 19.88 3.33 -16.33
CA LEU A 144 19.06 2.98 -15.17
C LEU A 144 18.60 1.52 -15.27
N THR A 145 18.68 0.79 -14.15
CA THR A 145 18.13 -0.56 -14.04
C THR A 145 16.74 -0.52 -13.44
N TYR A 146 15.83 -1.36 -13.93
CA TYR A 146 14.49 -1.50 -13.39
C TYR A 146 14.12 -2.98 -13.25
N LYS A 147 13.10 -3.29 -12.43
CA LYS A 147 12.50 -4.62 -12.38
C LYS A 147 11.02 -4.54 -12.03
N ILE A 148 10.26 -5.48 -12.59
CA ILE A 148 8.81 -5.59 -12.36
C ILE A 148 8.60 -6.68 -11.30
N LEU A 149 8.20 -6.28 -10.11
CA LEU A 149 8.07 -7.18 -8.94
C LEU A 149 6.80 -8.03 -9.00
N ASN A 150 5.72 -7.49 -9.57
CA ASN A 150 4.45 -8.16 -9.84
C ASN A 150 3.70 -7.47 -11.00
N THR A 151 2.55 -8.00 -11.38
CA THR A 151 1.64 -7.41 -12.39
C THR A 151 0.20 -7.51 -11.90
N THR A 152 -0.68 -6.58 -12.28
CA THR A 152 -2.11 -6.73 -12.01
C THR A 152 -2.67 -8.00 -12.67
N ALA A 153 -3.56 -8.70 -11.97
CA ALA A 153 -4.22 -9.91 -12.47
C ALA A 153 -5.32 -9.60 -13.51
N GLN A 154 -5.70 -8.32 -13.68
CA GLN A 154 -6.71 -7.88 -14.64
C GLN A 154 -6.26 -7.99 -16.11
N LEU A 155 -4.94 -8.11 -16.35
CA LEU A 155 -4.33 -8.15 -17.67
C LEU A 155 -3.27 -9.28 -17.73
N PRO A 156 -3.10 -9.97 -18.87
CA PRO A 156 -2.03 -10.95 -19.03
C PRO A 156 -0.63 -10.37 -18.73
N GLU A 157 0.12 -11.01 -17.84
CA GLU A 157 1.44 -10.57 -17.33
C GLU A 157 2.37 -10.03 -18.43
N LYS A 158 2.48 -10.77 -19.55
CA LYS A 158 3.33 -10.35 -20.69
C LYS A 158 2.91 -8.99 -21.25
N MET A 159 1.62 -8.72 -21.40
CA MET A 159 1.15 -7.43 -21.91
C MET A 159 1.42 -6.31 -20.92
N VAL A 160 1.28 -6.56 -19.61
CA VAL A 160 1.65 -5.59 -18.56
C VAL A 160 3.14 -5.24 -18.66
N LYS A 161 4.01 -6.25 -18.80
CA LYS A 161 5.46 -6.06 -18.99
C LYS A 161 5.82 -5.36 -20.31
N ASP A 162 5.12 -5.68 -21.39
CA ASP A 162 5.28 -5.02 -22.69
C ASP A 162 4.89 -3.52 -22.61
N GLU A 163 3.81 -3.15 -21.91
CA GLU A 163 3.42 -1.74 -21.75
C GLU A 163 4.32 -0.96 -20.79
N LEU A 164 4.76 -1.54 -19.66
CA LEU A 164 5.73 -0.89 -18.76
C LEU A 164 7.08 -0.64 -19.47
N SER A 165 7.52 -1.60 -20.30
CA SER A 165 8.68 -1.43 -21.19
C SER A 165 8.50 -0.26 -22.18
N LYS A 166 7.29 -0.08 -22.72
CA LYS A 166 6.97 1.05 -23.61
C LYS A 166 6.91 2.38 -22.84
N ALA A 167 6.39 2.40 -21.60
CA ALA A 167 6.33 3.60 -20.78
C ALA A 167 7.73 4.16 -20.45
N LEU A 168 8.71 3.28 -20.18
CA LEU A 168 10.13 3.66 -20.11
C LEU A 168 10.66 4.18 -21.45
N LYS A 169 10.30 3.51 -22.56
CA LYS A 169 10.75 3.88 -23.91
C LYS A 169 10.28 5.28 -24.34
N VAL A 170 9.10 5.73 -23.91
CA VAL A 170 8.58 7.10 -24.13
C VAL A 170 9.62 8.15 -23.70
N TRP A 171 10.21 8.01 -22.51
CA TRP A 171 11.27 8.89 -22.02
C TRP A 171 12.64 8.60 -22.65
N GLN A 172 12.92 7.33 -22.95
CA GLN A 172 14.21 6.89 -23.52
C GLN A 172 14.46 7.42 -24.94
N ASP A 173 13.39 7.63 -25.72
CA ASP A 173 13.47 8.04 -27.13
C ASP A 173 13.67 9.56 -27.28
N VAL A 174 13.33 10.36 -26.27
CA VAL A 174 13.47 11.84 -26.26
C VAL A 174 14.61 12.35 -25.38
N SER A 175 15.35 11.47 -24.69
CA SER A 175 16.45 11.84 -23.79
C SER A 175 17.71 10.99 -24.01
N SER A 176 18.80 11.31 -23.31
CA SER A 176 20.02 10.48 -23.33
C SER A 176 19.89 9.15 -22.56
N LEU A 177 18.87 9.01 -21.70
CA LEU A 177 18.66 7.87 -20.79
C LEU A 177 18.57 6.53 -21.50
N LYS A 178 18.94 5.44 -20.82
CA LYS A 178 18.79 4.05 -21.28
C LYS A 178 18.33 3.16 -20.13
N PHE A 179 17.40 2.24 -20.41
CA PHE A 179 16.79 1.37 -19.39
C PHE A 179 17.14 -0.09 -19.61
N VAL A 180 17.42 -0.81 -18.53
CA VAL A 180 17.80 -2.24 -18.54
C VAL A 180 16.99 -3.00 -17.49
N GLU A 181 16.22 -4.00 -17.91
CA GLU A 181 15.53 -4.88 -16.95
C GLU A 181 16.55 -5.77 -16.22
N VAL A 182 16.39 -5.92 -14.90
CA VAL A 182 17.16 -6.85 -14.08
C VAL A 182 16.26 -7.86 -13.39
N GLY A 183 16.74 -9.09 -13.19
CA GLY A 183 15.96 -10.15 -12.55
C GLY A 183 15.53 -9.79 -11.12
N ILE A 184 14.36 -10.28 -10.69
CA ILE A 184 13.67 -9.88 -9.44
C ILE A 184 14.54 -9.89 -8.16
N ASN A 185 15.53 -10.79 -8.10
CA ASN A 185 16.47 -10.93 -6.96
C ASN A 185 17.60 -9.87 -6.93
N ALA A 186 17.74 -9.03 -7.96
CA ALA A 186 18.73 -7.97 -8.03
C ALA A 186 18.23 -6.66 -7.38
N THR A 187 19.16 -5.75 -7.12
CA THR A 187 18.88 -4.34 -6.81
C THR A 187 18.70 -3.57 -8.12
N ALA A 188 17.62 -2.79 -8.22
CA ALA A 188 17.39 -1.87 -9.33
C ALA A 188 17.44 -0.40 -8.88
N ASP A 189 17.42 0.54 -9.83
CA ASP A 189 17.20 1.96 -9.54
C ASP A 189 15.71 2.26 -9.37
N ILE A 190 14.86 1.56 -10.12
CA ILE A 190 13.39 1.68 -10.15
C ILE A 190 12.79 0.28 -9.92
N ASP A 191 12.24 0.02 -8.73
CA ASP A 191 11.37 -1.14 -8.51
C ASP A 191 9.93 -0.78 -8.95
N MET A 192 9.26 -1.63 -9.74
CA MET A 192 7.91 -1.38 -10.26
C MET A 192 6.90 -2.40 -9.72
N PHE A 193 5.74 -1.93 -9.24
CA PHE A 193 4.72 -2.82 -8.68
C PHE A 193 3.28 -2.27 -8.70
N PHE A 194 2.35 -3.23 -8.67
CA PHE A 194 0.91 -3.03 -8.48
C PHE A 194 0.53 -3.37 -7.04
N VAL A 195 -0.10 -2.43 -6.34
CA VAL A 195 -0.47 -2.53 -4.91
C VAL A 195 -1.81 -1.86 -4.67
N SER A 196 -2.51 -2.24 -3.60
CA SER A 196 -3.81 -1.67 -3.21
C SER A 196 -3.71 -1.06 -1.81
N GLY A 197 -4.45 0.02 -1.53
CA GLY A 197 -4.54 0.58 -0.18
C GLY A 197 -3.17 0.99 0.41
N LEU A 198 -2.93 0.65 1.68
CA LEU A 198 -1.69 0.99 2.38
C LEU A 198 -0.55 0.00 2.08
N HIS A 199 0.51 0.49 1.41
CA HIS A 199 1.58 -0.33 0.86
C HIS A 199 3.01 0.07 1.30
N ASN A 200 3.18 0.28 2.63
CA ASN A 200 4.46 0.27 3.37
C ASN A 200 5.45 1.45 3.10
N ASP A 201 5.00 2.49 2.42
CA ASP A 201 5.76 3.67 2.03
C ASP A 201 5.29 4.96 2.76
N GLY A 202 3.98 5.11 2.98
CA GLY A 202 3.41 6.20 3.78
C GLY A 202 1.90 6.06 4.01
N ILE A 203 1.38 6.63 5.10
CA ILE A 203 -0.08 6.69 5.34
C ILE A 203 -0.78 7.65 4.37
N LYS A 204 -0.06 8.68 3.89
CA LYS A 204 -0.52 9.65 2.89
C LYS A 204 -0.42 9.15 1.44
N ASN A 205 0.32 8.06 1.25
CA ASN A 205 0.57 7.47 -0.06
C ASN A 205 -0.34 6.26 -0.34
N ALA A 206 -1.14 5.86 0.65
CA ALA A 206 -2.06 4.75 0.52
C ALA A 206 -3.09 5.05 -0.58
N PHE A 207 -3.27 4.11 -1.50
CA PHE A 207 -4.25 4.26 -2.57
C PHE A 207 -5.68 4.14 -2.06
N ASP A 208 -6.62 4.69 -2.82
CA ASP A 208 -8.02 4.81 -2.46
C ASP A 208 -8.90 3.72 -3.10
N GLY A 209 -8.41 3.02 -4.12
CA GLY A 209 -9.19 2.06 -4.88
C GLY A 209 -9.77 2.68 -6.15
N PRO A 210 -10.83 2.09 -6.73
CA PRO A 210 -11.19 2.38 -8.12
C PRO A 210 -11.65 3.82 -8.38
N GLY A 211 -10.86 4.56 -9.17
CA GLY A 211 -11.29 5.72 -9.94
C GLY A 211 -10.69 7.08 -9.55
N ARG A 212 -9.74 7.17 -8.60
CA ARG A 212 -9.21 8.48 -8.16
C ARG A 212 -7.67 8.57 -8.17
N VAL A 213 -6.94 7.78 -7.39
CA VAL A 213 -5.46 7.80 -7.42
C VAL A 213 -4.93 6.63 -8.24
N LEU A 214 -4.41 6.92 -9.43
CA LEU A 214 -3.98 5.91 -10.40
C LEU A 214 -2.67 5.19 -10.02
N GLY A 215 -1.86 5.87 -9.21
CA GLY A 215 -0.48 5.49 -8.92
C GLY A 215 0.28 6.66 -8.31
N HIS A 216 1.54 6.44 -8.01
CA HIS A 216 2.55 7.49 -7.76
C HIS A 216 3.94 6.92 -8.06
N ALA A 217 4.96 7.78 -8.18
CA ALA A 217 6.35 7.36 -8.10
C ALA A 217 7.21 8.31 -7.26
N PHE A 218 8.30 7.76 -6.72
CA PHE A 218 9.23 8.53 -5.91
C PHE A 218 10.29 9.23 -6.77
N MET A 219 10.52 10.51 -6.45
CA MET A 219 11.62 11.30 -7.00
C MET A 219 12.99 10.61 -6.80
N PRO A 220 13.97 10.80 -7.72
CA PRO A 220 15.33 10.28 -7.59
C PRO A 220 16.07 10.70 -6.30
N PRO A 221 17.17 10.03 -5.94
CA PRO A 221 17.93 10.36 -4.73
C PRO A 221 18.49 11.80 -4.72
N PHE A 222 17.87 12.68 -3.91
CA PHE A 222 18.35 14.04 -3.62
C PHE A 222 19.78 14.06 -3.02
N SER A 223 20.24 12.96 -2.40
CA SER A 223 21.53 12.88 -1.71
C SER A 223 22.55 11.96 -2.43
N LYS A 224 23.66 11.60 -1.76
CA LYS A 224 24.54 10.50 -2.21
C LYS A 224 24.02 9.11 -1.79
N ASN A 225 23.13 9.07 -0.81
CA ASN A 225 22.50 7.85 -0.30
C ASN A 225 21.10 7.73 -0.93
N LYS A 226 20.86 6.69 -1.75
CA LYS A 226 19.50 6.26 -2.11
C LYS A 226 18.84 5.69 -0.84
N LYS A 227 17.61 6.09 -0.53
CA LYS A 227 16.69 5.32 0.34
C LYS A 227 16.11 4.17 -0.47
N ASP A 228 15.77 3.07 0.15
CA ASP A 228 15.25 1.87 -0.53
C ASP A 228 14.19 2.20 -1.61
N ILE A 229 13.27 3.14 -1.35
CA ILE A 229 12.17 3.57 -2.24
C ILE A 229 12.47 4.70 -3.25
N ASP A 230 13.62 5.40 -3.21
CA ASP A 230 13.82 6.58 -4.09
C ASP A 230 13.91 6.12 -5.56
N GLY A 231 12.94 6.52 -6.40
CA GLY A 231 12.82 6.09 -7.80
C GLY A 231 11.71 5.08 -8.09
N ASP A 232 11.10 4.46 -7.08
CA ASP A 232 10.19 3.33 -7.27
C ASP A 232 8.80 3.76 -7.81
N LEU A 233 8.16 2.88 -8.59
CA LEU A 233 6.90 3.09 -9.30
C LEU A 233 5.79 2.22 -8.70
N HIS A 234 4.75 2.87 -8.17
CA HIS A 234 3.60 2.22 -7.56
C HIS A 234 2.35 2.53 -8.42
N LEU A 235 1.59 1.49 -8.80
CA LEU A 235 0.32 1.62 -9.53
C LEU A 235 -0.81 1.01 -8.71
N ASP A 236 -1.98 1.64 -8.64
CA ASP A 236 -3.09 1.06 -7.87
C ASP A 236 -3.62 -0.19 -8.57
N ASN A 237 -3.51 -1.35 -7.93
CA ASN A 237 -3.97 -2.63 -8.47
C ASN A 237 -5.50 -2.74 -8.54
N ASP A 238 -6.23 -1.90 -7.79
CA ASP A 238 -7.69 -1.87 -7.77
C ASP A 238 -8.27 -1.08 -8.96
N GLU A 239 -7.45 -0.25 -9.62
CA GLU A 239 -7.85 0.50 -10.82
C GLU A 239 -8.17 -0.39 -12.02
N LYS A 240 -9.11 0.03 -12.87
CA LYS A 240 -9.46 -0.75 -14.07
C LYS A 240 -8.44 -0.53 -15.19
N TRP A 241 -7.32 -1.24 -15.12
CA TRP A 241 -6.25 -1.21 -16.12
C TRP A 241 -6.69 -1.73 -17.49
N THR A 242 -6.41 -0.96 -18.54
CA THR A 242 -6.70 -1.33 -19.93
C THR A 242 -5.57 -0.99 -20.90
N ILE A 243 -5.56 -1.69 -22.03
CA ILE A 243 -4.59 -1.51 -23.11
C ILE A 243 -5.36 -1.16 -24.38
N ASN A 244 -5.16 0.06 -24.87
CA ASN A 244 -5.80 0.62 -26.07
C ASN A 244 -7.35 0.74 -26.03
N GLU A 245 -7.98 0.70 -24.85
CA GLU A 245 -9.41 0.93 -24.67
C GLU A 245 -9.75 2.39 -24.33
N LYS A 246 -10.93 2.87 -24.74
CA LYS A 246 -11.46 4.20 -24.37
C LYS A 246 -12.07 4.29 -22.97
N LYS A 247 -12.17 3.17 -22.23
CA LYS A 247 -12.74 3.11 -20.88
C LYS A 247 -11.71 2.47 -19.94
N GLY A 248 -11.72 2.88 -18.67
CA GLY A 248 -10.68 2.51 -17.72
C GLY A 248 -9.38 3.31 -17.90
N VAL A 249 -8.33 2.85 -17.24
CA VAL A 249 -7.04 3.54 -17.11
C VAL A 249 -6.04 2.91 -18.06
N ASN A 250 -5.52 3.68 -19.02
CA ASN A 250 -4.55 3.16 -19.95
C ASN A 250 -3.16 3.04 -19.29
N LEU A 251 -2.74 1.79 -19.07
CA LEU A 251 -1.49 1.46 -18.37
C LEU A 251 -0.28 2.20 -18.94
N LEU A 252 -0.15 2.30 -20.27
CA LEU A 252 0.97 3.00 -20.91
C LEU A 252 1.05 4.49 -20.51
N GLN A 253 -0.07 5.21 -20.59
CA GLN A 253 -0.10 6.66 -20.31
C GLN A 253 0.01 6.97 -18.82
N ALA A 254 -0.63 6.19 -17.94
CA ALA A 254 -0.47 6.36 -16.50
C ALA A 254 0.97 6.02 -16.05
N ALA A 255 1.49 4.84 -16.41
CA ALA A 255 2.85 4.47 -16.03
C ALA A 255 3.92 5.41 -16.63
N ALA A 256 3.69 5.97 -17.82
CA ALA A 256 4.61 6.96 -18.38
C ALA A 256 4.62 8.27 -17.57
N HIS A 257 3.46 8.74 -17.10
CA HIS A 257 3.37 9.91 -16.20
C HIS A 257 4.19 9.67 -14.93
N GLU A 258 3.90 8.57 -14.22
CA GLU A 258 4.59 8.24 -12.97
C GLU A 258 6.10 8.04 -13.18
N LEU A 259 6.51 7.44 -14.30
CA LEU A 259 7.92 7.35 -14.65
C LEU A 259 8.59 8.71 -14.89
N GLY A 260 7.84 9.76 -15.22
CA GLY A 260 8.37 11.13 -15.22
C GLY A 260 8.82 11.57 -13.83
N HIS A 261 8.03 11.28 -12.79
CA HIS A 261 8.42 11.51 -11.40
C HIS A 261 9.60 10.64 -10.97
N ALA A 262 9.62 9.35 -11.34
CA ALA A 262 10.77 8.46 -11.14
C ALA A 262 12.06 8.94 -11.84
N LEU A 263 11.96 9.87 -12.78
CA LEU A 263 13.07 10.50 -13.49
C LEU A 263 13.37 11.93 -13.04
N GLY A 264 12.60 12.52 -12.11
CA GLY A 264 12.87 13.84 -11.55
C GLY A 264 12.03 14.99 -12.08
N LEU A 265 10.96 14.70 -12.85
CA LEU A 265 9.98 15.71 -13.27
C LEU A 265 8.96 15.96 -12.17
N ASP A 266 8.55 17.22 -12.00
CA ASP A 266 7.34 17.58 -11.25
C ASP A 266 6.11 17.62 -12.18
N HIS A 267 4.93 17.89 -11.63
CA HIS A 267 3.72 18.08 -12.44
C HIS A 267 3.86 19.31 -13.35
N SER A 268 3.30 19.23 -14.56
CA SER A 268 3.16 20.37 -15.47
C SER A 268 1.81 21.05 -15.30
N THR A 269 1.80 22.37 -15.41
CA THR A 269 0.56 23.17 -15.48
C THR A 269 -0.06 23.18 -16.89
N VAL A 270 0.63 22.61 -17.88
CA VAL A 270 0.16 22.52 -19.27
C VAL A 270 -0.77 21.31 -19.40
N THR A 271 -2.07 21.55 -19.55
CA THR A 271 -3.12 20.51 -19.52
C THR A 271 -3.05 19.43 -20.60
N GLY A 272 -2.25 19.66 -21.66
CA GLY A 272 -1.96 18.70 -22.72
C GLY A 272 -0.62 17.97 -22.60
N ALA A 273 0.17 18.25 -21.55
CA ALA A 273 1.40 17.54 -21.23
C ALA A 273 1.09 16.18 -20.59
N LEU A 274 1.98 15.20 -20.78
CA LEU A 274 1.90 13.93 -20.06
C LEU A 274 1.98 14.18 -18.55
N MET A 275 2.86 15.08 -18.10
CA MET A 275 3.04 15.41 -16.68
C MET A 275 1.91 16.27 -16.06
N ALA A 276 0.81 16.53 -16.78
CA ALA A 276 -0.36 17.18 -16.18
C ALA A 276 -0.99 16.27 -15.10
N PRO A 277 -1.34 16.78 -13.89
CA PRO A 277 -1.66 15.94 -12.74
C PRO A 277 -2.94 15.10 -12.91
N THR A 278 -3.93 15.57 -13.68
CA THR A 278 -5.22 14.88 -13.89
C THR A 278 -5.27 14.14 -15.23
N TYR A 279 -5.51 12.82 -15.17
CA TYR A 279 -5.60 11.91 -16.33
C TYR A 279 -6.81 12.22 -17.20
N LYS A 280 -6.57 12.45 -18.50
CA LYS A 280 -7.60 12.85 -19.48
C LYS A 280 -8.17 11.69 -20.30
N GLY A 281 -7.91 10.44 -19.91
CA GLY A 281 -8.32 9.25 -20.66
C GLY A 281 -7.31 8.83 -21.74
N TYR A 282 -7.59 7.69 -22.39
CA TYR A 282 -6.72 7.10 -23.41
C TYR A 282 -6.66 7.93 -24.70
N ASN A 283 -5.49 8.49 -25.02
CA ASN A 283 -5.21 9.03 -26.36
C ASN A 283 -4.60 7.94 -27.28
N PRO A 284 -5.27 7.54 -28.38
CA PRO A 284 -4.74 6.55 -29.34
C PRO A 284 -3.67 7.11 -30.30
N LYS A 285 -3.39 8.42 -30.23
CA LYS A 285 -2.30 9.10 -30.96
C LYS A 285 -1.28 9.71 -29.98
N PHE A 286 -1.16 9.11 -28.80
CA PHE A 286 -0.30 9.59 -27.72
C PHE A 286 1.14 9.82 -28.18
N GLN A 287 1.64 11.02 -27.89
CA GLN A 287 3.00 11.51 -28.03
C GLN A 287 3.24 12.44 -26.84
N LEU A 288 4.49 12.58 -26.39
CA LEU A 288 4.85 13.59 -25.39
C LEU A 288 4.56 15.00 -25.92
N HIS A 289 4.19 15.91 -25.01
CA HIS A 289 4.12 17.33 -25.32
C HIS A 289 5.53 17.93 -25.33
N GLU A 290 5.72 19.05 -26.04
CA GLU A 290 7.01 19.73 -26.10
C GLU A 290 7.49 20.18 -24.71
N ASP A 291 6.57 20.46 -23.79
CA ASP A 291 6.84 20.75 -22.37
C ASP A 291 7.52 19.57 -21.64
N ASP A 292 6.96 18.36 -21.77
CA ASP A 292 7.55 17.13 -21.21
C ASP A 292 8.96 16.88 -21.79
N ILE A 293 9.10 17.09 -23.10
CA ILE A 293 10.34 16.89 -23.86
C ILE A 293 11.42 17.88 -23.41
N GLN A 294 11.08 19.16 -23.24
CA GLN A 294 12.03 20.17 -22.77
C GLN A 294 12.43 19.92 -21.31
N ALA A 295 11.48 19.54 -20.44
CA ALA A 295 11.76 19.24 -19.03
C ALA A 295 12.72 18.04 -18.87
N ILE A 296 12.46 16.91 -19.54
CA ILE A 296 13.35 15.73 -19.46
C ILE A 296 14.73 15.99 -20.12
N GLN A 297 14.79 16.80 -21.17
CA GLN A 297 16.05 17.20 -21.80
C GLN A 297 16.84 18.23 -20.98
N ALA A 298 16.20 19.05 -20.15
CA ALA A 298 16.91 19.90 -19.18
C ALA A 298 17.62 19.07 -18.10
N LEU A 299 17.04 17.92 -17.71
CA LEU A 299 17.67 16.99 -16.76
C LEU A 299 18.77 16.13 -17.41
N TYR A 300 18.49 15.49 -18.55
CA TYR A 300 19.35 14.43 -19.10
C TYR A 300 19.96 14.73 -20.49
N GLY A 301 19.58 15.84 -21.12
CA GLY A 301 19.99 16.16 -22.49
C GLY A 301 19.29 15.30 -23.56
N LYS A 302 19.50 15.71 -24.82
CA LYS A 302 18.92 15.09 -26.02
C LYS A 302 19.45 13.66 -26.28
N PRO A 303 18.74 12.83 -27.07
CA PRO A 303 19.22 11.51 -27.47
C PRO A 303 20.60 11.59 -28.13
N LYS A 304 21.52 10.75 -27.66
CA LYS A 304 22.85 10.60 -28.25
C LYS A 304 22.71 9.84 -29.57
N LEU A 305 22.87 10.56 -30.69
CA LEU A 305 22.91 9.94 -32.02
C LEU A 305 24.11 8.98 -32.08
N ASN A 306 23.85 7.72 -32.41
CA ASN A 306 24.89 6.68 -32.48
C ASN A 306 25.85 6.96 -33.66
N GLN A 307 27.03 7.52 -33.36
CA GLN A 307 28.19 7.35 -34.23
C GLN A 307 28.69 5.92 -34.11
N THR A 308 28.51 5.13 -35.16
CA THR A 308 28.93 3.72 -35.19
C THR A 308 30.44 3.62 -35.39
N THR A 309 31.18 3.34 -34.31
CA THR A 309 32.54 2.78 -34.38
C THR A 309 32.61 1.51 -33.55
N ALA A 310 33.39 0.54 -34.04
CA ALA A 310 33.31 -0.85 -33.60
C ALA A 310 34.56 -1.30 -32.84
N SER A 311 34.39 -2.39 -32.07
CA SER A 311 35.44 -3.29 -31.60
C SER A 311 36.47 -2.73 -30.62
N ASN A 312 36.54 -3.33 -29.42
CA ASN A 312 37.51 -4.42 -29.25
C ASN A 312 37.16 -5.31 -28.05
N ALA A 313 37.11 -6.62 -28.31
CA ALA A 313 37.04 -7.64 -27.28
C ALA A 313 38.45 -8.19 -27.02
N THR A 314 38.86 -8.29 -25.76
CA THR A 314 40.17 -8.81 -25.38
C THR A 314 40.02 -10.01 -24.45
N VAL A 315 40.33 -11.21 -24.97
CA VAL A 315 40.29 -12.48 -24.23
C VAL A 315 41.70 -12.87 -23.79
N ILE A 316 41.95 -13.03 -22.48
CA ILE A 316 43.04 -13.90 -21.97
C ILE A 316 42.59 -14.70 -20.73
N LYS A 317 42.32 -15.98 -20.99
CA LYS A 317 42.74 -17.23 -20.30
C LYS A 317 42.56 -17.47 -18.78
N THR A 318 42.34 -18.75 -18.51
CA THR A 318 42.39 -19.47 -17.23
C THR A 318 43.81 -19.71 -16.70
N GLY A 319 43.91 -20.15 -15.44
CA GLY A 319 45.09 -20.76 -14.83
C GLY A 319 44.67 -21.76 -13.75
N ASP A 320 45.32 -22.94 -13.70
CA ASP A 320 44.81 -24.13 -13.00
C ASP A 320 45.59 -24.52 -11.73
N VAL A 321 44.82 -25.01 -10.74
CA VAL A 321 45.11 -26.16 -9.86
C VAL A 321 46.45 -26.23 -9.10
N LYS A 322 46.38 -26.25 -7.76
CA LYS A 322 46.77 -27.46 -6.98
C LYS A 322 46.23 -27.50 -5.54
N THR A 323 46.09 -28.74 -5.05
CA THR A 323 45.85 -29.12 -3.65
C THR A 323 47.18 -29.08 -2.86
N ASP A 324 47.32 -29.40 -1.57
CA ASP A 324 46.51 -30.24 -0.66
C ASP A 324 46.83 -29.95 0.81
N THR A 325 46.05 -30.55 1.73
CA THR A 325 46.46 -31.14 3.04
C THR A 325 45.29 -31.15 4.03
N THR A 326 44.95 -32.33 4.53
CA THR A 326 43.97 -32.54 5.60
C THR A 326 44.63 -32.58 6.98
N SER A 327 43.88 -32.20 8.03
CA SER A 327 44.13 -32.72 9.38
C SER A 327 42.83 -32.78 10.18
N ASN A 328 42.57 -33.93 10.80
CA ASN A 328 41.41 -34.16 11.67
C ASN A 328 41.76 -33.84 13.12
N THR A 329 40.81 -33.29 13.88
CA THR A 329 40.65 -33.66 15.30
C THR A 329 39.16 -33.74 15.66
N LYS A 330 38.78 -34.79 16.41
CA LYS A 330 37.42 -35.05 16.89
C LYS A 330 37.22 -34.44 18.31
N PRO A 331 36.01 -34.49 18.92
CA PRO A 331 35.60 -33.49 19.90
C PRO A 331 36.11 -33.78 21.32
N LYS A 332 36.07 -32.75 22.18
CA LYS A 332 36.14 -32.89 23.63
C LYS A 332 34.73 -32.79 24.22
N ALA A 333 34.42 -33.64 25.20
CA ALA A 333 33.08 -33.85 25.73
C ALA A 333 32.63 -32.76 26.72
N GLU A 334 31.37 -32.85 27.13
CA GLU A 334 30.76 -32.01 28.18
C GLU A 334 31.50 -32.10 29.52
N ASP A 335 31.47 -31.01 30.28
CA ASP A 335 31.53 -31.04 31.74
C ASP A 335 30.26 -30.35 32.27
N LYS A 336 29.67 -30.87 33.34
CA LYS A 336 28.33 -30.49 33.85
C LYS A 336 28.39 -30.20 35.34
N ASP A 337 28.71 -28.95 35.70
CA ASP A 337 28.55 -28.41 37.05
C ASP A 337 27.06 -28.10 37.35
N PRO A 338 26.40 -28.85 38.25
CA PRO A 338 24.95 -28.79 38.41
C PRO A 338 24.51 -27.78 39.49
N LYS A 339 24.90 -26.50 39.36
CA LYS A 339 24.38 -25.40 40.23
C LYS A 339 24.55 -23.98 39.67
N LYS A 340 24.02 -23.71 38.47
CA LYS A 340 23.81 -22.33 38.01
C LYS A 340 22.47 -22.15 37.31
N GLN A 341 21.56 -21.43 37.97
CA GLN A 341 20.26 -21.09 37.42
C GLN A 341 20.46 -20.14 36.24
N SER A 342 20.22 -20.63 35.02
CA SER A 342 20.59 -19.93 33.79
C SER A 342 19.73 -18.69 33.57
N VAL A 343 20.34 -17.50 33.65
CA VAL A 343 19.68 -16.25 33.29
C VAL A 343 19.24 -16.32 31.82
N VAL A 344 17.93 -16.40 31.60
CA VAL A 344 17.36 -16.52 30.25
C VAL A 344 17.75 -15.29 29.44
N LYS A 345 18.44 -15.52 28.32
CA LYS A 345 18.86 -14.45 27.41
C LYS A 345 17.80 -14.22 26.33
N MET A 346 17.55 -12.94 26.05
CA MET A 346 16.74 -12.48 24.92
C MET A 346 17.33 -13.01 23.60
N CYS A 347 18.63 -12.79 23.41
CA CYS A 347 19.42 -13.24 22.27
C CYS A 347 20.02 -14.63 22.57
N GLY A 348 19.85 -15.61 21.67
CA GLY A 348 20.29 -16.99 21.95
C GLY A 348 20.26 -17.96 20.77
N GLN A 349 20.16 -19.26 21.07
CA GLN A 349 19.91 -20.31 20.06
C GLN A 349 18.43 -20.67 19.95
N GLU A 350 17.73 -20.65 21.09
CA GLU A 350 16.27 -20.75 21.16
C GLU A 350 15.59 -19.62 20.38
N PRO A 351 14.40 -19.84 19.81
CA PRO A 351 13.62 -18.79 19.17
C PRO A 351 13.13 -17.74 20.18
N ILE A 352 12.50 -16.71 19.63
CA ILE A 352 11.57 -15.83 20.33
C ILE A 352 10.17 -16.37 20.07
N ASP A 353 9.30 -16.37 21.07
CA ASP A 353 7.96 -16.94 20.96
C ASP A 353 7.02 -15.97 20.25
N THR A 354 6.98 -14.70 20.71
CA THR A 354 6.19 -13.67 20.03
C THR A 354 6.59 -12.23 20.38
N PHE A 355 6.07 -11.26 19.63
CA PHE A 355 6.16 -9.84 19.93
C PHE A 355 4.76 -9.21 19.97
N VAL A 356 4.60 -8.09 20.68
CA VAL A 356 3.45 -7.19 20.48
C VAL A 356 3.82 -5.74 20.74
N SER A 357 3.30 -4.82 19.92
CA SER A 357 3.43 -3.37 20.11
C SER A 357 2.19 -2.79 20.80
N THR A 358 2.35 -1.80 21.68
CA THR A 358 1.23 -1.09 22.33
C THR A 358 0.82 0.17 21.58
N LYS A 359 -0.39 0.69 21.86
CA LYS A 359 -0.86 2.01 21.38
C LYS A 359 0.11 3.14 21.79
N ASN A 360 0.80 2.98 22.91
CA ASN A 360 1.81 3.92 23.42
C ASN A 360 3.25 3.62 22.93
N GLY A 361 3.41 2.75 21.93
CA GLY A 361 4.67 2.44 21.26
C GLY A 361 5.62 1.46 21.96
N SER A 362 5.49 1.20 23.27
CA SER A 362 6.26 0.14 23.93
C SER A 362 6.03 -1.20 23.22
N ILE A 363 7.11 -1.90 22.89
CA ILE A 363 7.09 -3.25 22.31
C ILE A 363 7.44 -4.24 23.41
N PHE A 364 6.73 -5.36 23.47
CA PHE A 364 7.05 -6.48 24.34
C PHE A 364 7.50 -7.70 23.51
N LEU A 365 8.57 -8.34 23.96
CA LEU A 365 9.15 -9.57 23.39
C LEU A 365 8.97 -10.67 24.44
N PHE A 366 8.41 -11.81 24.05
CA PHE A 366 8.11 -12.94 24.94
C PHE A 366 8.99 -14.15 24.63
N LYS A 367 9.42 -14.86 25.68
CA LYS A 367 10.20 -16.10 25.58
C LYS A 367 10.08 -16.96 26.84
N GLY A 368 9.49 -18.14 26.71
CA GLY A 368 9.18 -19.05 27.82
C GLY A 368 8.30 -18.36 28.85
N GLU A 369 8.76 -18.31 30.11
CA GLU A 369 8.05 -17.65 31.21
C GLU A 369 8.34 -16.14 31.32
N TYR A 370 9.17 -15.59 30.42
CA TYR A 370 9.74 -14.27 30.54
C TYR A 370 9.33 -13.31 29.42
N PHE A 371 9.40 -12.02 29.71
CA PHE A 371 9.27 -10.96 28.71
C PHE A 371 10.28 -9.83 28.92
N TRP A 372 10.50 -9.05 27.86
CA TRP A 372 11.29 -7.83 27.82
C TRP A 372 10.46 -6.69 27.23
N GLU A 373 10.69 -5.46 27.68
CA GLU A 373 10.10 -4.26 27.08
C GLU A 373 11.16 -3.46 26.32
N MET A 374 10.81 -2.99 25.13
CA MET A 374 11.69 -2.28 24.20
C MET A 374 11.08 -0.92 23.82
N SER A 375 11.92 0.02 23.36
CA SER A 375 11.47 1.36 22.95
C SER A 375 11.04 1.45 21.47
N HIS A 376 10.07 2.33 21.19
CA HIS A 376 9.49 2.55 19.86
C HIS A 376 10.36 3.39 18.90
N GLY A 377 11.45 3.98 19.41
CA GLY A 377 11.97 5.24 18.88
C GLY A 377 12.72 5.11 17.55
N LYS A 378 13.60 4.12 17.43
CA LYS A 378 14.47 3.87 16.28
C LYS A 378 14.78 2.36 16.21
N LEU A 379 15.06 1.84 15.01
CA LEU A 379 15.73 0.55 14.85
C LEU A 379 17.26 0.75 14.98
N PRO A 380 18.02 -0.19 15.58
CA PRO A 380 17.57 -1.42 16.24
C PRO A 380 16.80 -1.15 17.53
N LEU A 381 15.87 -2.05 17.88
CA LEU A 381 15.04 -1.96 19.07
C LEU A 381 15.89 -2.06 20.34
N THR A 382 15.73 -1.09 21.23
CA THR A 382 16.52 -0.97 22.47
C THR A 382 15.74 -1.46 23.68
N THR A 383 16.33 -2.39 24.44
CA THR A 383 15.73 -2.99 25.63
C THR A 383 15.76 -2.02 26.82
N LYS A 384 14.65 -1.91 27.56
CA LYS A 384 14.60 -1.11 28.81
C LYS A 384 15.39 -1.79 29.94
N LYS A 385 15.87 -1.01 30.91
CA LYS A 385 16.53 -1.54 32.12
C LYS A 385 15.54 -2.38 32.95
N LYS A 386 16.06 -3.34 33.75
CA LYS A 386 15.29 -4.27 34.62
C LYS A 386 14.45 -5.33 33.87
N TYR A 387 15.02 -5.94 32.82
CA TYR A 387 14.44 -7.09 32.12
C TYR A 387 15.50 -8.21 31.92
N PRO A 388 15.14 -9.51 31.81
CA PRO A 388 13.78 -10.06 31.76
C PRO A 388 12.95 -9.89 33.05
N GLN A 389 11.63 -10.02 32.91
CA GLN A 389 10.68 -10.20 34.02
C GLN A 389 9.75 -11.38 33.71
N LEU A 390 9.18 -12.01 34.73
CA LEU A 390 8.20 -13.08 34.55
C LEU A 390 6.90 -12.50 33.97
N ILE A 391 6.29 -13.19 32.99
CA ILE A 391 5.03 -12.77 32.33
C ILE A 391 3.94 -12.41 33.35
N SER A 392 3.82 -13.22 34.41
CA SER A 392 2.83 -13.07 35.47
C SER A 392 2.96 -11.80 36.34
N THR A 393 4.07 -11.05 36.29
CA THR A 393 4.18 -9.77 37.03
C THR A 393 3.36 -8.66 36.39
N LYS A 394 3.11 -8.76 35.07
CA LYS A 394 2.40 -7.76 34.28
C LYS A 394 1.13 -8.30 33.65
N TRP A 395 1.20 -9.48 33.04
CA TRP A 395 0.12 -10.13 32.32
C TRP A 395 -0.46 -11.24 33.22
N LYS A 396 -1.25 -10.84 34.22
CA LYS A 396 -1.88 -11.78 35.16
C LYS A 396 -2.75 -12.79 34.42
N SER A 397 -2.67 -14.06 34.81
CA SER A 397 -3.39 -15.19 34.21
C SER A 397 -3.09 -15.48 32.73
N LEU A 398 -2.09 -14.82 32.12
CA LEU A 398 -1.54 -15.20 30.82
C LEU A 398 -0.55 -16.38 31.02
N PRO A 399 -0.59 -17.44 30.20
CA PRO A 399 0.34 -18.57 30.30
C PRO A 399 1.77 -18.19 29.85
N SER A 400 2.70 -19.13 30.03
CA SER A 400 4.04 -19.05 29.44
C SER A 400 4.08 -19.63 28.02
N SER A 401 5.16 -19.34 27.29
CA SER A 401 5.46 -19.88 25.95
C SER A 401 4.41 -19.55 24.89
N ILE A 402 4.08 -18.26 24.72
CA ILE A 402 2.97 -17.76 23.90
C ILE A 402 3.12 -18.09 22.41
N ASP A 403 2.08 -18.61 21.76
CA ASP A 403 2.12 -19.05 20.36
C ASP A 403 2.06 -17.86 19.37
N ALA A 404 1.26 -16.84 19.68
CA ALA A 404 1.23 -15.59 18.92
C ALA A 404 0.67 -14.42 19.75
N ALA A 405 0.93 -13.18 19.33
CA ALA A 405 0.28 -11.99 19.88
C ALA A 405 0.09 -10.91 18.81
N ILE A 406 -0.96 -10.11 18.97
CA ILE A 406 -1.26 -8.94 18.13
C ILE A 406 -1.81 -7.80 18.99
N ARG A 407 -1.69 -6.57 18.48
CA ARG A 407 -2.52 -5.44 18.92
C ARG A 407 -3.51 -5.12 17.81
N MET A 408 -4.78 -5.06 18.18
CA MET A 408 -5.86 -4.64 17.30
C MET A 408 -5.80 -3.13 17.07
N GLN A 409 -6.01 -2.69 15.83
CA GLN A 409 -5.93 -1.28 15.41
C GLN A 409 -7.22 -0.88 14.69
N ASN A 410 -8.13 -0.25 15.42
CA ASN A 410 -9.37 0.36 14.91
C ASN A 410 -10.42 -0.54 14.16
N PRO A 411 -10.72 -1.79 14.53
CA PRO A 411 -11.95 -2.45 14.08
C PRO A 411 -13.07 -2.29 15.12
N SER A 412 -13.92 -1.29 14.91
CA SER A 412 -14.94 -0.81 15.87
C SER A 412 -14.34 -0.20 17.16
N ALA A 413 -15.08 0.73 17.75
CA ALA A 413 -14.58 1.63 18.78
C ALA A 413 -14.21 0.94 20.12
N ASP A 414 -14.70 -0.27 20.38
CA ASP A 414 -14.51 -1.01 21.62
C ASP A 414 -13.28 -1.96 21.63
N GLN A 415 -12.57 -2.06 20.50
CA GLN A 415 -11.44 -2.97 20.29
C GLN A 415 -10.10 -2.27 20.06
N ASP A 416 -10.08 -0.98 19.70
CA ASP A 416 -8.84 -0.30 19.34
C ASP A 416 -7.80 -0.29 20.47
N GLY A 417 -6.56 -0.65 20.14
CA GLY A 417 -5.43 -0.68 21.06
C GLY A 417 -5.35 -1.91 21.95
N LYS A 418 -6.38 -2.76 21.98
CA LYS A 418 -6.42 -3.98 22.79
C LYS A 418 -5.50 -5.06 22.23
N ILE A 419 -4.96 -5.88 23.12
CA ILE A 419 -3.97 -6.91 22.79
C ILE A 419 -4.62 -8.29 22.90
N PHE A 420 -4.34 -9.14 21.92
CA PHE A 420 -4.82 -10.51 21.86
C PHE A 420 -3.61 -11.44 21.84
N PHE A 421 -3.51 -12.32 22.84
CA PHE A 421 -2.48 -13.36 22.94
C PHE A 421 -3.10 -14.72 22.66
N PHE A 422 -2.36 -15.61 22.02
CA PHE A 422 -2.84 -16.93 21.59
C PHE A 422 -1.97 -18.05 22.21
N LYS A 423 -2.60 -19.14 22.65
CA LYS A 423 -1.92 -20.35 23.12
C LYS A 423 -2.80 -21.58 22.95
N GLY A 424 -2.32 -22.57 22.19
CA GLY A 424 -3.08 -23.76 21.80
C GLY A 424 -4.35 -23.38 21.05
N SER A 425 -5.48 -23.91 21.48
CA SER A 425 -6.83 -23.56 20.98
C SER A 425 -7.43 -22.31 21.61
N ASN A 426 -6.71 -21.59 22.48
CA ASN A 426 -7.25 -20.50 23.29
C ASN A 426 -6.63 -19.14 22.94
N TYR A 427 -7.38 -18.07 23.20
CA TYR A 427 -6.89 -16.70 23.18
C TYR A 427 -7.32 -15.89 24.41
N TRP A 428 -6.47 -14.92 24.78
CA TRP A 428 -6.64 -14.01 25.90
C TRP A 428 -6.70 -12.58 25.38
N LYS A 429 -7.75 -11.84 25.77
CA LYS A 429 -7.90 -10.42 25.44
C LYS A 429 -7.46 -9.55 26.61
N PHE A 430 -6.62 -8.54 26.34
CA PHE A 430 -6.09 -7.60 27.33
C PHE A 430 -6.34 -6.15 26.90
N ASP A 431 -6.73 -5.31 27.87
CA ASP A 431 -6.77 -3.85 27.75
C ASP A 431 -5.91 -3.21 28.85
N ASN A 432 -5.05 -2.26 28.47
CA ASN A 432 -4.09 -1.57 29.34
C ASN A 432 -3.30 -2.48 30.33
N GLY A 433 -3.06 -3.75 29.94
CA GLY A 433 -2.38 -4.75 30.77
C GLY A 433 -3.25 -5.49 31.79
N GLN A 434 -4.56 -5.25 31.86
CA GLN A 434 -5.52 -6.13 32.54
C GLN A 434 -6.19 -7.09 31.54
N MET A 435 -6.51 -8.30 31.97
CA MET A 435 -7.27 -9.26 31.18
C MET A 435 -8.75 -8.86 31.20
N GLU A 436 -9.41 -8.87 30.05
CA GLU A 436 -10.85 -8.58 29.96
C GLU A 436 -11.68 -9.70 30.63
N PRO A 437 -12.85 -9.41 31.22
CA PRO A 437 -13.72 -10.44 31.78
C PRO A 437 -14.20 -11.46 30.73
N GLY A 438 -14.32 -12.73 31.13
CA GLY A 438 -14.78 -13.80 30.24
C GLY A 438 -13.71 -14.33 29.26
N TYR A 439 -12.43 -14.19 29.62
CA TYR A 439 -11.29 -14.77 28.90
C TYR A 439 -10.48 -15.73 29.81
N PRO A 440 -9.75 -16.71 29.25
CA PRO A 440 -9.61 -17.01 27.82
C PRO A 440 -10.87 -17.57 27.15
N LYS A 441 -10.86 -17.60 25.80
CA LYS A 441 -11.88 -18.20 24.94
C LYS A 441 -11.24 -19.05 23.85
N LEU A 442 -12.01 -19.91 23.18
CA LEU A 442 -11.52 -20.66 22.02
C LEU A 442 -11.25 -19.75 20.82
N ILE A 443 -10.18 -20.02 20.06
CA ILE A 443 -9.83 -19.27 18.84
C ILE A 443 -10.99 -19.32 17.84
N SER A 444 -11.64 -20.47 17.70
CA SER A 444 -12.81 -20.68 16.83
C SER A 444 -14.05 -19.84 17.20
N GLU A 445 -14.17 -19.35 18.43
CA GLU A 445 -15.25 -18.43 18.84
C GLU A 445 -14.97 -16.97 18.45
N GLY A 446 -13.71 -16.54 18.58
CA GLY A 446 -13.31 -15.14 18.38
C GLY A 446 -12.76 -14.82 16.99
N PHE A 447 -12.24 -15.83 16.29
CA PHE A 447 -11.59 -15.74 14.99
C PHE A 447 -11.97 -16.96 14.12
N PRO A 448 -13.24 -17.07 13.65
CA PRO A 448 -13.69 -18.22 12.87
C PRO A 448 -12.81 -18.50 11.64
N GLY A 449 -12.39 -19.75 11.47
CA GLY A 449 -11.51 -20.18 10.36
C GLY A 449 -10.01 -20.04 10.62
N VAL A 450 -9.59 -19.44 11.74
CA VAL A 450 -8.18 -19.40 12.16
C VAL A 450 -7.78 -20.73 12.85
N PRO A 451 -6.60 -21.31 12.54
CA PRO A 451 -6.16 -22.56 13.14
C PRO A 451 -5.58 -22.40 14.56
N ASP A 452 -5.69 -23.48 15.35
CA ASP A 452 -5.06 -23.60 16.66
C ASP A 452 -3.52 -23.69 16.59
N HIS A 453 -2.87 -23.49 17.76
CA HIS A 453 -1.42 -23.66 17.94
C HIS A 453 -0.56 -22.83 16.98
N LEU A 454 -0.92 -21.55 16.76
CA LEU A 454 -0.25 -20.64 15.82
C LEU A 454 1.29 -20.61 15.96
N ASP A 455 2.00 -20.29 14.88
CA ASP A 455 3.47 -20.11 14.91
C ASP A 455 3.90 -18.63 14.82
N ALA A 456 2.98 -17.75 14.41
CA ALA A 456 3.06 -16.30 14.52
C ALA A 456 1.70 -15.65 14.17
N ALA A 457 1.53 -14.38 14.55
CA ALA A 457 0.49 -13.52 13.99
C ALA A 457 0.98 -12.07 13.89
N PHE A 458 0.41 -11.28 12.99
CA PHE A 458 0.65 -9.83 12.88
C PHE A 458 -0.58 -9.13 12.28
N THR A 459 -0.63 -7.79 12.33
CA THR A 459 -1.68 -7.00 11.68
C THR A 459 -1.14 -6.03 10.63
N GLN A 460 -1.92 -5.83 9.56
CA GLN A 460 -1.73 -4.80 8.54
C GLN A 460 -2.95 -3.85 8.58
N PRO A 461 -2.76 -2.52 8.70
CA PRO A 461 -3.84 -1.58 8.44
C PRO A 461 -4.18 -1.60 6.94
N ALA A 462 -5.45 -1.78 6.60
CA ALA A 462 -5.95 -1.72 5.24
C ALA A 462 -6.72 -0.42 5.05
N ILE A 463 -6.22 0.47 4.20
CA ILE A 463 -6.99 1.63 3.74
C ILE A 463 -7.89 1.17 2.60
N VAL A 464 -9.18 1.43 2.74
CA VAL A 464 -10.23 1.13 1.78
C VAL A 464 -11.09 2.39 1.66
N ALA A 465 -11.05 3.12 0.54
CA ALA A 465 -12.02 4.19 0.36
C ALA A 465 -13.39 3.58 0.01
N LYS A 466 -14.43 3.97 0.75
CA LYS A 466 -15.79 3.50 0.51
C LYS A 466 -16.73 4.70 0.44
N GLY A 467 -17.10 5.07 -0.79
CA GLY A 467 -17.95 6.24 -1.04
C GLY A 467 -17.28 7.57 -0.62
N GLY A 468 -16.01 7.76 -0.99
CA GLY A 468 -15.24 8.97 -0.68
C GLY A 468 -14.70 9.06 0.75
N LYS A 469 -15.02 8.12 1.65
CA LYS A 469 -14.47 8.07 3.01
C LYS A 469 -13.37 7.02 3.12
N VAL A 470 -12.19 7.46 3.58
CA VAL A 470 -11.03 6.62 3.87
C VAL A 470 -11.32 5.76 5.10
N ILE A 471 -11.83 4.54 4.90
CA ILE A 471 -12.01 3.59 5.99
C ILE A 471 -10.68 2.90 6.25
N ARG A 472 -10.13 3.10 7.44
CA ARG A 472 -9.02 2.30 7.96
C ARG A 472 -9.59 1.02 8.56
N GLU A 473 -9.72 0.00 7.73
CA GLU A 473 -9.90 -1.38 8.17
C GLU A 473 -8.57 -1.97 8.67
N GLU A 474 -8.62 -3.17 9.23
CA GLU A 474 -7.45 -3.97 9.58
C GLU A 474 -7.54 -5.36 8.91
N ARG A 475 -6.40 -5.98 8.66
CA ARG A 475 -6.28 -7.39 8.30
C ARG A 475 -5.32 -8.05 9.28
N ILE A 476 -5.73 -9.19 9.82
CA ILE A 476 -4.94 -9.95 10.79
C ILE A 476 -4.46 -11.22 10.10
N PHE A 477 -3.14 -11.39 10.04
CA PHE A 477 -2.50 -12.54 9.42
C PHE A 477 -2.10 -13.53 10.50
N PHE A 478 -2.61 -14.75 10.38
CA PHE A 478 -2.35 -15.86 11.28
C PHE A 478 -1.53 -16.93 10.56
N ILE A 479 -0.34 -17.25 11.07
CA ILE A 479 0.62 -18.15 10.42
C ILE A 479 0.62 -19.51 11.13
N LYS A 480 0.51 -20.60 10.35
CA LYS A 480 0.69 -21.96 10.82
C LYS A 480 1.48 -22.83 9.84
N GLY A 481 2.67 -23.25 10.26
CA GLY A 481 3.59 -24.16 9.60
C GLY A 481 4.18 -23.59 8.31
N LYS A 482 3.49 -23.86 7.20
CA LYS A 482 3.82 -23.37 5.86
C LYS A 482 2.77 -22.41 5.31
N ASN A 483 1.66 -22.24 6.03
CA ASN A 483 0.45 -21.60 5.54
C ASN A 483 0.13 -20.35 6.37
N PHE A 484 -0.73 -19.49 5.82
CA PHE A 484 -1.31 -18.35 6.54
C PHE A 484 -2.81 -18.22 6.24
N THR A 485 -3.54 -17.65 7.19
CA THR A 485 -4.96 -17.29 7.07
C THR A 485 -5.08 -15.79 7.31
N VAL A 486 -5.86 -15.08 6.48
CA VAL A 486 -6.15 -13.66 6.66
C VAL A 486 -7.55 -13.50 7.22
N TYR A 487 -7.65 -12.93 8.42
CA TYR A 487 -8.91 -12.59 9.08
C TYR A 487 -9.23 -11.11 8.91
N ASN A 488 -10.51 -10.81 8.64
CA ASN A 488 -11.04 -9.45 8.55
C ASN A 488 -11.94 -9.14 9.77
N PRO A 489 -11.45 -8.37 10.76
CA PRO A 489 -12.21 -8.03 11.97
C PRO A 489 -13.51 -7.25 11.72
N ALA A 490 -13.64 -6.55 10.59
CA ALA A 490 -14.84 -5.77 10.24
C ALA A 490 -15.98 -6.65 9.70
N THR A 491 -15.69 -7.90 9.27
CA THR A 491 -16.70 -8.85 8.76
C THR A 491 -16.77 -10.16 9.54
N GLY A 492 -15.78 -10.47 10.39
CA GLY A 492 -15.69 -11.73 11.12
C GLY A 492 -15.24 -12.93 10.27
N ASN A 493 -14.88 -12.70 9.01
CA ASN A 493 -14.53 -13.75 8.05
C ASN A 493 -13.02 -13.98 7.97
N SER A 494 -12.63 -15.25 7.76
CA SER A 494 -11.27 -15.65 7.39
C SER A 494 -11.21 -16.12 5.93
N THR A 495 -10.06 -15.97 5.29
CA THR A 495 -9.74 -16.68 4.04
C THR A 495 -9.55 -18.18 4.28
N SER A 496 -9.60 -18.97 3.21
CA SER A 496 -8.93 -20.28 3.20
C SER A 496 -7.43 -20.14 3.51
N PRO A 497 -6.76 -21.16 4.07
CA PRO A 497 -5.32 -21.13 4.27
C PRO A 497 -4.54 -21.08 2.95
N GLN A 498 -3.72 -20.05 2.78
CA GLN A 498 -2.83 -19.78 1.64
C GLN A 498 -1.37 -20.21 1.97
N SER A 499 -0.46 -20.26 0.99
CA SER A 499 0.88 -20.86 1.15
C SER A 499 2.00 -19.82 1.17
N LEU A 500 2.73 -19.73 2.29
CA LEU A 500 3.85 -18.79 2.41
C LEU A 500 4.97 -19.08 1.39
N GLN A 501 5.18 -20.31 0.93
CA GLN A 501 6.27 -20.57 -0.03
C GLN A 501 5.91 -20.15 -1.46
N ASP A 502 4.63 -20.22 -1.81
CA ASP A 502 4.14 -20.04 -3.19
C ASP A 502 3.64 -18.61 -3.39
N ASP A 503 2.96 -18.04 -2.38
CA ASP A 503 2.44 -16.67 -2.41
C ASP A 503 3.46 -15.61 -1.95
N TRP A 504 4.43 -15.95 -1.08
CA TRP A 504 5.34 -14.97 -0.44
C TRP A 504 6.79 -15.10 -0.91
N VAL A 505 7.11 -14.42 -2.02
CA VAL A 505 8.43 -14.41 -2.66
C VAL A 505 9.52 -13.99 -1.69
N GLY A 506 10.50 -14.88 -1.49
CA GLY A 506 11.70 -14.63 -0.68
C GLY A 506 11.61 -15.07 0.79
N VAL A 507 10.44 -15.49 1.28
CA VAL A 507 10.26 -15.90 2.69
C VAL A 507 11.21 -17.02 3.13
N LYS A 508 11.50 -17.12 4.43
CA LYS A 508 12.32 -18.19 5.03
C LYS A 508 11.58 -18.85 6.18
N LEU A 509 11.20 -20.11 5.99
CA LEU A 509 10.50 -20.93 6.98
C LEU A 509 11.47 -21.71 7.89
N PRO A 510 11.04 -22.15 9.09
CA PRO A 510 9.78 -21.79 9.74
C PRO A 510 9.80 -20.34 10.24
N ILE A 511 8.63 -19.70 10.21
CA ILE A 511 8.38 -18.50 11.01
C ILE A 511 8.21 -18.96 12.46
N THR A 512 8.74 -18.19 13.42
CA THR A 512 8.60 -18.49 14.86
C THR A 512 8.08 -17.31 15.66
N ALA A 513 8.00 -16.12 15.06
CA ALA A 513 7.34 -14.93 15.59
C ALA A 513 7.12 -13.91 14.46
N ALA A 514 6.26 -12.92 14.67
CA ALA A 514 6.14 -11.74 13.82
C ALA A 514 5.98 -10.48 14.68
N LEU A 515 6.13 -9.30 14.07
CA LEU A 515 6.02 -7.99 14.71
C LEU A 515 5.40 -6.97 13.74
N SER A 516 4.26 -6.39 14.11
CA SER A 516 3.75 -5.15 13.51
C SER A 516 4.31 -3.93 14.26
N LEU A 517 5.03 -3.08 13.54
CA LEU A 517 5.65 -1.85 14.05
C LEU A 517 5.21 -0.67 13.19
N LYS A 518 4.23 0.10 13.69
CA LYS A 518 3.49 1.10 12.90
C LYS A 518 2.85 0.44 11.67
N ASN A 519 3.38 0.70 10.48
CA ASN A 519 2.95 0.14 9.20
C ASN A 519 3.93 -0.92 8.67
N GLU A 520 5.10 -1.10 9.31
CA GLU A 520 6.09 -2.11 8.93
C GLU A 520 5.75 -3.45 9.58
N MET A 521 5.90 -4.53 8.83
CA MET A 521 5.67 -5.90 9.31
C MET A 521 6.97 -6.69 9.20
N PHE A 522 7.38 -7.36 10.28
CA PHE A 522 8.59 -8.16 10.34
C PHE A 522 8.28 -9.61 10.67
N LEU A 523 8.82 -10.53 9.87
CA LEU A 523 8.83 -11.97 10.15
C LEU A 523 10.14 -12.37 10.82
N ILE A 524 10.08 -13.27 11.80
CA ILE A 524 11.25 -13.83 12.49
C ILE A 524 11.35 -15.33 12.24
N SER A 525 12.54 -15.76 11.82
CA SER A 525 12.84 -17.14 11.43
C SER A 525 14.12 -17.59 12.14
N LYS A 526 13.98 -18.12 13.36
CA LYS A 526 15.08 -18.51 14.27
C LYS A 526 16.04 -17.34 14.59
N LYS A 527 17.13 -17.18 13.83
CA LYS A 527 18.17 -16.13 13.99
C LYS A 527 18.15 -15.09 12.87
N LYS A 528 17.14 -15.12 12.01
CA LYS A 528 16.94 -14.18 10.92
C LYS A 528 15.66 -13.39 11.13
N PHE A 529 15.62 -12.19 10.58
CA PHE A 529 14.37 -11.45 10.38
C PHE A 529 14.27 -10.98 8.93
N GLN A 530 13.04 -10.78 8.47
CA GLN A 530 12.72 -10.24 7.16
C GLN A 530 11.65 -9.15 7.32
N LYS A 531 11.83 -8.01 6.66
CA LYS A 531 10.76 -7.03 6.49
C LYS A 531 9.85 -7.51 5.35
N VAL A 532 8.54 -7.56 5.59
CA VAL A 532 7.54 -7.61 4.52
C VAL A 532 7.57 -6.25 3.82
N LEU A 533 7.97 -6.23 2.56
CA LEU A 533 8.02 -5.02 1.75
C LEU A 533 6.65 -4.65 1.23
N MET A 534 5.84 -5.65 0.87
CA MET A 534 4.62 -5.45 0.10
C MET A 534 3.64 -6.60 0.36
N LEU A 535 2.34 -6.30 0.39
CA LEU A 535 1.27 -7.28 0.37
C LEU A 535 0.26 -6.86 -0.71
N THR A 536 0.15 -7.65 -1.78
CA THR A 536 -0.78 -7.42 -2.88
C THR A 536 -1.97 -8.35 -2.75
N TYR A 537 -3.15 -7.76 -2.61
CA TYR A 537 -4.40 -8.50 -2.54
C TYR A 537 -4.92 -8.80 -3.95
N THR A 538 -5.43 -10.00 -4.13
CA THR A 538 -6.26 -10.40 -5.27
C THR A 538 -7.57 -10.98 -4.74
N GLN A 539 -8.49 -11.38 -5.63
CA GLN A 539 -9.79 -11.90 -5.22
C GLN A 539 -9.69 -13.10 -4.26
N ASP A 540 -8.72 -14.00 -4.48
CA ASP A 540 -8.61 -15.27 -3.76
C ASP A 540 -7.27 -15.45 -2.98
N HIS A 541 -6.22 -14.69 -3.32
CA HIS A 541 -4.84 -14.84 -2.80
C HIS A 541 -4.21 -13.51 -2.35
N VAL A 542 -3.32 -13.54 -1.35
CA VAL A 542 -2.54 -12.38 -0.87
C VAL A 542 -1.04 -12.63 -1.01
N TYR A 543 -0.43 -12.00 -2.02
CA TYR A 543 0.98 -12.19 -2.37
C TYR A 543 1.89 -11.29 -1.54
N GLY A 544 3.00 -11.83 -1.05
CA GLY A 544 3.96 -11.11 -0.21
C GLY A 544 5.32 -10.93 -0.88
N ASN A 545 5.85 -9.70 -0.90
CA ASN A 545 7.25 -9.47 -1.27
C ASN A 545 8.10 -9.29 -0.01
N ILE A 546 9.11 -10.14 0.17
CA ILE A 546 9.82 -10.30 1.44
C ILE A 546 11.31 -9.97 1.28
N HIS A 547 11.79 -8.95 2.00
CA HIS A 547 13.19 -8.51 1.95
C HIS A 547 14.16 -9.65 2.32
N GLN A 548 15.34 -9.66 1.70
CA GLN A 548 16.44 -10.59 2.00
C GLN A 548 16.75 -10.69 3.52
N PRO A 549 17.02 -11.89 4.07
CA PRO A 549 17.05 -12.15 5.51
C PRO A 549 18.26 -11.58 6.25
N LYS A 550 18.02 -10.50 7.00
CA LYS A 550 18.96 -9.81 7.89
C LYS A 550 19.14 -10.58 9.22
N ASN A 551 20.22 -10.35 9.96
CA ASN A 551 20.49 -11.05 11.22
C ASN A 551 19.58 -10.49 12.32
N LEU A 552 18.90 -11.34 13.11
CA LEU A 552 18.00 -10.91 14.18
C LEU A 552 18.70 -10.00 15.22
N ASN A 553 20.01 -10.17 15.43
CA ASN A 553 20.82 -9.26 16.25
C ASN A 553 20.72 -7.78 15.78
N GLN A 554 20.59 -7.54 14.48
CA GLN A 554 20.43 -6.20 13.87
C GLN A 554 19.05 -5.59 14.08
N LEU A 555 18.05 -6.39 14.51
CA LEU A 555 16.73 -5.88 14.91
C LEU A 555 16.66 -5.57 16.41
N LEU A 556 17.39 -6.32 17.24
CA LEU A 556 17.23 -6.34 18.71
C LEU A 556 18.44 -5.78 19.50
N GLN A 557 19.43 -5.22 18.81
CA GLN A 557 20.70 -4.75 19.37
C GLN A 557 21.39 -5.80 20.27
N CYS A 558 21.52 -7.02 19.74
CA CYS A 558 22.28 -8.09 20.40
C CYS A 558 23.74 -8.06 19.96
N ASP A 559 24.66 -8.02 20.93
CA ASP A 559 26.09 -8.32 20.72
C ASP A 559 26.30 -9.77 20.25
#